data_AF-A0A7L6AWZ6-F1
#
_entry.id   AF-A0A7L6AWZ6-F1
#
_cell.length_a   1.000
_cell.length_b   1.000
_cell.length_c   1.000
_cell.angle_alpha   90.00
_cell.angle_beta   90.00
_cell.angle_gamma   90.00
#
_symmetry.space_group_name_H-M   'P 1'
#
loop_
_entity.id
_entity.type
_entity.pdbx_description
1 polymer ?
#
loop_
_entity_poly.entity_id
_entity_poly.type
_entity_poly.pdbx_seq_one_letter_code
_entity_poly.pdbx_strand_id
1 'polypeptide(L)' 'MAAPSQIQARYVEEEDRILLRINTVADEEFRFWLTRRFLRRLSPVLQEGLMSSPTARQQLDYVSRRP' A
#
# COMPACT_ATOMS: atom_id res chain seq x y z
N MET A 1 19.76 -5.57 11.26
CA MET A 1 19.24 -5.10 9.96
C MET A 1 18.00 -5.95 9.66
N ALA A 2 16.79 -5.49 10.02
CA ALA A 2 15.59 -6.31 9.92
C ALA A 2 14.83 -6.04 8.62
N ALA A 3 14.48 -7.14 7.95
CA ALA A 3 13.98 -7.27 6.60
C ALA A 3 12.43 -7.38 6.57
N PRO A 4 11.86 -8.01 5.53
CA PRO A 4 10.84 -7.48 4.63
C PRO A 4 9.45 -7.34 5.26
N SER A 5 8.88 -6.13 5.20
CA SER A 5 7.48 -5.86 5.52
C SER A 5 6.58 -6.38 4.39
N GLN A 6 5.84 -7.46 4.62
CA GLN A 6 4.97 -8.04 3.60
C GLN A 6 3.66 -7.26 3.50
N ILE A 7 3.40 -6.70 2.31
CA ILE A 7 2.15 -6.03 1.97
C ILE A 7 1.37 -6.94 1.01
N GLN A 8 0.12 -7.24 1.33
CA GLN A 8 -0.79 -7.99 0.47
C GLN A 8 -2.03 -7.16 0.18
N ALA A 9 -2.45 -7.07 -1.08
CA ALA A 9 -3.71 -6.45 -1.47
C ALA A 9 -4.55 -7.49 -2.20
N ARG A 10 -5.77 -7.75 -1.72
CA ARG A 10 -6.72 -8.68 -2.36
C ARG A 10 -7.99 -7.94 -2.72
N TYR A 11 -8.39 -8.03 -3.99
CA TYR A 11 -9.69 -7.55 -4.43
C TYR A 11 -10.76 -8.62 -4.20
N VAL A 12 -11.88 -8.21 -3.62
CA VAL A 12 -13.08 -9.03 -3.37
C VAL A 12 -14.18 -8.45 -4.25
N GLU A 13 -14.43 -9.13 -5.37
CA GLU A 13 -15.38 -8.70 -6.40
C GLU A 13 -16.81 -8.61 -5.89
N GLU A 14 -17.22 -9.57 -5.05
CA GLU A 14 -18.58 -9.68 -4.50
C GLU A 14 -18.97 -8.45 -3.66
N GLU A 15 -17.99 -7.80 -3.03
CA GLU A 15 -18.22 -6.63 -2.16
C GLU A 15 -17.68 -5.31 -2.74
N ASP A 16 -17.05 -5.31 -3.93
CA ASP A 16 -16.27 -4.18 -4.50
C ASP A 16 -15.27 -3.57 -3.49
N ARG A 17 -14.63 -4.44 -2.72
CA ARG A 17 -13.69 -4.09 -1.65
C ARG A 17 -12.30 -4.64 -1.91
N ILE A 18 -11.31 -3.94 -1.38
CA ILE A 18 -9.90 -4.30 -1.42
C ILE A 18 -9.46 -4.48 0.02
N LEU A 19 -9.05 -5.70 0.36
CA LEU A 19 -8.41 -6.02 1.63
C LEU A 19 -6.92 -5.77 1.51
N LEU A 20 -6.43 -4.76 2.22
CA LEU A 20 -5.01 -4.45 2.35
C LEU A 20 -4.51 -5.03 3.69
N ARG A 21 -3.56 -5.96 3.63
CA ARG A 21 -2.88 -6.54 4.80
C ARG A 21 -1.43 -6.09 4.82
N ILE A 22 -1.00 -5.54 5.94
CA ILE A 22 0.38 -5.14 6.19
C ILE A 22 0.86 -5.91 7.41
N ASN A 23 1.89 -6.73 7.23
CA ASN A 23 2.52 -7.47 8.32
C ASN A 23 3.81 -6.73 8.69
N THR A 24 3.92 -6.29 9.94
CA THR A 24 5.16 -5.68 10.45
C THR A 24 6.08 -6.76 11.02
N VAL A 25 7.37 -6.40 11.17
CA VAL A 25 8.38 -7.27 11.80
C VAL A 25 8.06 -7.54 13.27
N ALA A 26 7.21 -6.72 13.88
CA ALA A 26 6.75 -6.89 15.26
C ALA A 26 5.52 -7.82 15.38
N ASP A 27 5.23 -8.62 14.35
CA ASP A 27 4.04 -9.50 14.26
C ASP A 27 2.70 -8.73 14.26
N GLU A 28 2.73 -7.43 13.99
CA GLU A 28 1.51 -6.63 13.92
C GLU A 28 0.88 -6.78 12.53
N GLU A 29 -0.31 -7.37 12.50
CA GLU A 29 -1.14 -7.44 11.32
C GLU A 29 -2.10 -6.25 11.24
N PHE A 30 -1.83 -5.32 10.33
CA PHE A 30 -2.80 -4.29 9.98
C PHE A 30 -3.67 -4.77 8.82
N ARG A 31 -4.99 -4.74 9.02
CA ARG A 31 -5.96 -5.13 7.99
C ARG A 31 -6.90 -3.96 7.71
N PHE A 32 -6.88 -3.47 6.49
CA PHE A 32 -7.74 -2.38 6.03
C PHE A 32 -8.69 -2.87 4.95
N TRP A 33 -9.96 -2.54 5.12
CA TRP A 33 -10.97 -2.68 4.07
C TRP A 33 -11.13 -1.36 3.35
N LEU A 34 -10.74 -1.33 2.08
CA LEU A 34 -10.81 -0.15 1.23
C LEU A 34 -11.82 -0.41 0.13
N THR A 35 -12.72 0.54 -0.14
CA THR A 35 -13.61 0.42 -1.31
C THR A 35 -12.94 1.02 -2.53
N ARG A 36 -13.32 0.56 -3.72
CA ARG A 36 -12.85 1.15 -4.99
C ARG A 36 -13.14 2.66 -5.04
N ARG A 37 -14.30 3.10 -4.55
CA ARG A 37 -14.68 4.53 -4.49
C ARG A 37 -13.80 5.34 -3.55
N PHE A 38 -13.43 4.79 -2.39
CA PHE A 38 -12.52 5.45 -1.45
C PHE A 38 -11.11 5.57 -2.06
N LEU A 39 -10.60 4.50 -2.66
CA LEU A 39 -9.30 4.50 -3.33
C LEU A 39 -9.21 5.49 -4.49
N ARG A 40 -10.28 5.65 -5.28
CA ARG A 40 -10.34 6.67 -6.33
C ARG A 40 -10.22 8.10 -5.81
N ARG A 41 -10.74 8.38 -4.61
CA ARG A 41 -10.59 9.69 -3.95
C ARG A 41 -9.25 9.84 -3.24
N LEU A 42 -8.72 8.75 -2.70
CA LEU A 42 -7.46 8.73 -1.98
C LEU A 42 -6.24 8.84 -2.93
N SER A 43 -6.33 8.25 -4.12
CA SER A 43 -5.27 8.25 -5.14
C SER A 43 -4.67 9.63 -5.44
N PRO A 44 -5.44 10.69 -5.76
CA PRO A 44 -4.85 12.01 -6.02
C PRO A 44 -4.17 12.61 -4.79
N VAL A 45 -4.72 12.38 -3.58
CA VAL A 45 -4.14 12.86 -2.32
C VAL A 45 -2.82 12.15 -2.01
N LEU A 46 -2.76 10.84 -2.23
CA LEU A 46 -1.53 10.07 -2.09
C LEU A 46 -0.48 10.50 -3.11
N GLN A 47 -0.88 10.77 -4.36
CA GLN A 47 0.03 11.27 -5.39
C GLN A 47 0.59 12.65 -5.03
N GLU A 48 -0.24 13.57 -4.52
CA GLU A 48 0.20 14.90 -4.07
C GLU A 48 1.18 14.82 -2.88
N GLY A 49 0.87 13.98 -1.89
CA GLY A 49 1.76 13.72 -0.76
C GLY A 49 3.08 13.06 -1.17
N LEU A 50 3.04 12.14 -2.14
CA LEU A 50 4.21 11.48 -2.72
C LEU A 50 5.10 12.47 -3.49
N MET A 51 4.51 13.42 -4.22
CA MET A 51 5.26 14.47 -4.91
C MET A 51 5.90 15.46 -3.94
N SER A 52 5.26 15.68 -2.79
CA SER A 52 5.75 16.57 -1.73
C SER A 52 6.81 15.91 -0.82
N SER A 53 6.86 14.58 -0.77
CA SER A 53 7.82 13.83 0.06
C SER A 53 8.92 13.16 -0.79
N PRO A 54 10.17 13.68 -0.77
CA PRO A 54 11.27 13.11 -1.55
C PRO A 54 11.64 11.67 -1.12
N THR A 55 11.36 11.28 0.13
CA THR A 55 11.66 9.93 0.67
C THR A 55 10.74 8.84 0.09
N ALA A 56 9.49 9.18 -0.21
CA ALA A 56 8.49 8.20 -0.65
C ALA A 56 8.71 7.76 -2.11
N ARG A 57 9.38 8.58 -2.93
CA ARG A 57 9.81 8.23 -4.29
C ARG A 57 10.81 7.07 -4.30
N GLN A 58 11.72 7.04 -3.32
CA GLN A 58 12.81 6.07 -3.22
C GLN A 58 12.32 4.63 -2.99
N GLN A 59 11.14 4.45 -2.38
CA GLN A 59 10.51 3.14 -2.14
C GLN A 59 9.82 2.56 -3.40
N LEU A 60 9.33 3.40 -4.32
CA LEU A 60 8.71 2.94 -5.57
C LEU A 60 9.75 2.43 -6.58
N ASP A 61 10.93 3.05 -6.61
CA ASP A 61 12.05 2.63 -7.45
C ASP A 61 12.65 1.28 -7.03
N TYR A 62 12.52 0.91 -5.75
CA TYR A 62 12.98 -0.38 -5.23
C TYR A 62 12.15 -1.56 -5.74
N VAL A 63 10.83 -1.42 -5.83
CA VAL A 63 9.92 -2.48 -6.33
C VAL A 63 10.09 -2.72 -7.83
N SER A 64 10.47 -1.68 -8.57
CA SER A 64 10.63 -1.73 -10.03
C SER A 64 11.95 -2.35 -10.51
N ARG A 65 12.90 -2.64 -9.60
CA ARG A 65 14.25 -3.15 -9.92
C ARG A 65 14.48 -4.63 -9.60
N ARG A 66 13.44 -5.42 -9.32
CA ARG A 66 13.59 -6.87 -9.16
C ARG A 66 13.36 -7.58 -10.52
N PRO A 67 14.38 -8.30 -11.05
CA PRO A 67 14.21 -9.19 -12.21
C PRO A 67 13.37 -10.43 -11.87
#